data_AF-A0A1C3KKT8-F1
#
_entry.id   AF-A0A1C3KKT8-F1
#
_cell.length_a   1.000
_cell.length_b   1.000
_cell.length_c   1.000
_cell.angle_alpha   90.00
_cell.angle_beta   90.00
_cell.angle_gamma   90.00
#
_symmetry.space_group_name_H-M   'P 1'
#
loop_
_entity.id
_entity.type
_entity.pdbx_description
1 polymer ?
#
loop_
_entity_poly.entity_id
_entity_poly.type
_entity_poly.pdbx_seq_one_letter_code
_entity_poly.pdbx_strand_id
1 'polypeptide(L)'
;MADGAGYTTLTRVIPIDFFVDMIKDAIKKLIHTYGHKDCGLRHKELCDEIKKIIFDNKKIVYPHMDQPSKKEWDTKWDKQRNGIFNKLFQDEGFVNMCYPFKNIAHQDLYQLLSRHVNFCKEKDKRRSALGENPSYSECVEYNSWIETEKASFTSEYLRNVHDYKIQTVKKYFSTKKHPGGHNPLPTYLHSKLDCNKYNPSSKEHKQKPVDNAPTKILHLPTEPGVRKESQGKDGGSVSDGDGEIKKNKPDVQILQTKASSSDSLASPISNTKVDSTDNGQNSDLKAKDTHFPSKDQVSTGQATETT
;
A
#
# COMPACT_ATOMS: atom_id res chain seq x y z
N MET A 1 39.76 5.11 -46.90
CA MET A 1 38.74 4.04 -46.83
C MET A 1 37.50 4.69 -46.23
N ALA A 2 36.41 4.79 -47.01
CA ALA A 2 35.18 5.41 -46.57
C ALA A 2 34.37 4.38 -45.79
N ASP A 3 34.09 4.68 -44.53
CA ASP A 3 33.15 3.91 -43.72
C ASP A 3 31.80 3.90 -44.44
N GLY A 4 31.35 2.71 -44.82
CA GLY A 4 30.12 2.52 -45.58
C GLY A 4 28.94 3.12 -44.84
N ALA A 5 28.35 4.17 -45.41
CA ALA A 5 27.06 4.68 -45.01
C ALA A 5 26.03 3.56 -45.21
N GLY A 6 25.72 2.84 -44.13
CA GLY A 6 24.69 1.81 -44.13
C GLY A 6 23.34 2.46 -44.37
N TYR A 7 22.85 2.38 -45.61
CA TYR A 7 21.48 2.75 -45.93
C TYR A 7 20.54 1.85 -45.11
N THR A 8 19.87 2.43 -44.11
CA THR A 8 18.82 1.73 -43.37
C THR A 8 17.58 1.63 -44.26
N THR A 9 17.05 0.43 -44.42
CA THR A 9 15.79 0.19 -45.17
C THR A 9 14.55 0.41 -44.30
N LEU A 10 14.72 1.01 -43.10
CA LEU A 10 13.65 1.26 -42.15
C LEU A 10 12.98 2.58 -42.49
N THR A 11 11.70 2.52 -42.84
CA THR A 11 10.99 3.73 -43.26
C THR A 11 10.44 4.51 -42.06
N ARG A 12 10.06 3.82 -40.96
CA ARG A 12 9.57 4.45 -39.73
C ARG A 12 9.57 3.48 -38.53
N VAL A 13 10.38 3.78 -37.51
CA VAL A 13 10.40 3.04 -36.23
C VAL A 13 9.82 3.92 -35.13
N ILE A 14 8.75 3.49 -34.47
CA ILE A 14 8.23 4.22 -33.29
C ILE A 14 9.18 4.00 -32.11
N PRO A 15 9.56 5.04 -31.36
CA PRO A 15 10.40 4.89 -30.17
C PRO A 15 9.78 3.95 -29.12
N ILE A 16 10.62 3.16 -28.45
CA ILE A 16 10.17 2.29 -27.35
C ILE A 16 9.64 3.13 -26.19
N ASP A 17 10.28 4.24 -25.86
CA ASP A 17 9.86 5.10 -24.74
C ASP A 17 8.45 5.66 -24.95
N PHE A 18 8.10 6.05 -26.18
CA PHE A 18 6.73 6.47 -26.52
C PHE A 18 5.72 5.36 -26.23
N PHE A 19 6.04 4.11 -26.59
CA PHE A 19 5.18 2.97 -26.30
C PHE A 19 5.08 2.69 -24.80
N VAL A 20 6.18 2.84 -24.06
CA VAL A 20 6.19 2.69 -22.60
C VAL A 20 5.28 3.72 -21.95
N ASP A 21 5.38 4.99 -22.35
CA ASP A 21 4.54 6.07 -21.81
C ASP A 21 3.06 5.82 -22.07
N MET A 22 2.70 5.25 -23.23
CA MET A 22 1.32 4.87 -23.56
C MET A 22 0.72 3.84 -22.58
N ILE A 23 1.51 2.89 -22.08
CA ILE A 23 1.02 1.78 -21.25
C ILE A 23 1.29 1.95 -19.75
N LYS A 24 2.15 2.90 -19.38
CA LYS A 24 2.71 3.07 -18.04
C LYS A 24 1.65 3.16 -16.95
N ASP A 25 0.70 4.08 -17.09
CA ASP A 25 -0.30 4.36 -16.06
C ASP A 25 -1.30 3.21 -15.90
N ALA A 26 -1.66 2.56 -17.00
CA ALA A 26 -2.50 1.37 -16.98
C ALA A 26 -1.81 0.24 -16.18
N ILE A 27 -0.52 0.01 -16.42
CA ILE A 27 0.25 -1.01 -15.69
C ILE A 27 0.39 -0.65 -14.20
N LYS A 28 0.65 0.61 -13.85
CA LYS A 28 0.69 1.06 -12.44
C LYS A 28 -0.63 0.75 -11.73
N LYS A 29 -1.75 1.07 -12.38
CA LYS A 29 -3.09 0.75 -11.86
C LYS A 29 -3.27 -0.75 -11.64
N LEU A 30 -2.78 -1.59 -12.56
CA LEU A 30 -2.81 -3.04 -12.38
C LEU A 30 -1.96 -3.50 -11.20
N ILE A 31 -0.75 -2.98 -11.04
CA ILE A 31 0.13 -3.31 -9.92
C ILE A 31 -0.59 -3.03 -8.59
N HIS A 32 -1.26 -1.89 -8.44
CA HIS A 32 -2.06 -1.60 -7.24
C HIS A 32 -3.34 -2.43 -7.14
N THR A 33 -3.90 -2.87 -8.27
CA THR A 33 -5.06 -3.77 -8.29
C THR A 33 -4.70 -5.17 -7.78
N TYR A 34 -3.52 -5.65 -8.12
CA TYR A 34 -3.07 -7.01 -7.80
C TYR A 34 -2.08 -7.12 -6.64
N GLY A 35 -1.56 -5.99 -6.17
CA GLY A 35 -0.54 -5.93 -5.13
C GLY A 35 -0.99 -5.17 -3.88
N HIS A 36 -0.31 -5.48 -2.79
CA HIS A 36 -0.32 -4.74 -1.54
C HIS A 36 1.12 -4.70 -1.02
N LYS A 37 1.70 -3.51 -0.83
CA LYS A 37 3.16 -3.34 -0.60
C LYS A 37 3.68 -4.18 0.57
N ASP A 38 2.89 -4.31 1.63
CA ASP A 38 3.28 -5.06 2.82
C ASP A 38 2.89 -6.55 2.79
N CYS A 39 2.04 -6.98 1.87
CA CYS A 39 1.47 -8.35 1.89
C CYS A 39 1.86 -9.18 0.67
N GLY A 40 2.22 -8.57 -0.45
CA GLY A 40 2.73 -9.25 -1.63
C GLY A 40 2.01 -8.87 -2.92
N LEU A 41 2.24 -9.68 -3.96
CA LEU A 41 1.81 -9.40 -5.32
C LEU A 41 1.26 -10.65 -6.00
N ARG A 42 0.02 -10.57 -6.47
CA ARG A 42 -0.60 -11.61 -7.29
C ARG A 42 -0.13 -11.49 -8.74
N HIS A 43 1.02 -12.08 -9.01
CA HIS A 43 1.71 -11.89 -10.27
C HIS A 43 1.07 -12.67 -11.44
N LYS A 44 0.37 -13.78 -11.23
CA LYS A 44 -0.23 -14.54 -12.35
C LYS A 44 -1.21 -13.70 -13.15
N GLU A 45 -2.26 -13.21 -12.48
CA GLU A 45 -3.32 -12.42 -13.09
C GLU A 45 -2.77 -11.07 -13.58
N LEU A 46 -1.92 -10.42 -12.78
CA LEU A 46 -1.25 -9.18 -13.15
C LEU A 46 -0.45 -9.32 -14.45
N CYS A 47 0.41 -10.34 -14.56
CA CYS A 47 1.26 -10.49 -15.73
C CYS A 47 0.44 -10.83 -16.97
N ASP A 48 -0.64 -11.58 -16.84
CA ASP A 48 -1.53 -11.88 -17.97
C ASP A 48 -2.29 -10.63 -18.43
N GLU A 49 -2.73 -9.76 -17.53
CA GLU A 49 -3.32 -8.47 -17.92
C GLU A 49 -2.30 -7.49 -18.52
N ILE A 50 -1.08 -7.44 -17.99
CA ILE A 50 0.00 -6.65 -18.59
C ILE A 50 0.29 -7.13 -20.02
N LYS A 51 0.34 -8.45 -20.26
CA LYS A 51 0.52 -9.00 -21.62
C LYS A 51 -0.60 -8.55 -22.56
N LYS A 52 -1.85 -8.54 -22.09
CA LYS A 52 -3.01 -8.05 -22.87
C LYS A 52 -2.86 -6.57 -23.21
N ILE A 53 -2.52 -5.72 -22.23
CA ILE A 53 -2.27 -4.29 -22.45
C ILE A 53 -1.20 -4.09 -23.53
N ILE A 54 -0.07 -4.78 -23.42
CA ILE A 54 1.01 -4.67 -24.41
C ILE A 54 0.51 -5.10 -25.79
N PHE A 55 -0.16 -6.24 -25.87
CA PHE A 55 -0.68 -6.77 -27.14
C PHE A 55 -1.66 -5.82 -27.80
N ASP A 56 -2.61 -5.26 -27.05
CA ASP A 56 -3.61 -4.34 -27.60
C ASP A 56 -3.00 -3.00 -28.02
N ASN A 57 -2.04 -2.48 -27.25
CA ASN A 57 -1.35 -1.23 -27.62
C ASN A 57 -0.40 -1.44 -28.81
N LYS A 58 0.19 -2.64 -28.98
CA LYS A 58 0.96 -2.98 -30.19
C LYS A 58 0.12 -2.83 -31.46
N LYS A 59 -1.18 -3.17 -31.41
CA LYS A 59 -2.10 -2.99 -32.53
C LYS A 59 -2.32 -1.52 -32.92
N ILE A 60 -2.06 -0.58 -32.01
CA ILE A 60 -2.16 0.86 -32.27
C ILE A 60 -0.90 1.37 -32.97
N VAL A 61 0.29 0.91 -32.55
CA VAL A 61 1.56 1.38 -33.11
C VAL A 61 1.96 0.68 -34.42
N TYR A 62 1.62 -0.60 -34.58
CA TYR A 62 2.03 -1.41 -35.74
C TYR A 62 1.48 -0.91 -37.09
N PRO A 63 0.25 -0.38 -37.21
CA PRO A 63 -0.24 0.20 -38.46
C PRO A 63 0.62 1.34 -39.02
N HIS A 64 1.46 1.97 -38.18
CA HIS A 64 2.34 3.07 -38.58
C HIS A 64 3.76 2.63 -38.93
N MET A 65 4.03 1.33 -38.98
CA MET A 65 5.34 0.75 -39.31
C MET A 65 5.22 -0.22 -40.48
N ASP A 66 6.27 -0.29 -41.29
CA ASP A 66 6.45 -1.37 -42.26
C ASP A 66 6.91 -2.67 -41.55
N GLN A 67 6.94 -3.77 -42.30
CA GLN A 67 7.30 -5.08 -41.75
C GLN A 67 8.76 -5.15 -41.23
N PRO A 68 9.77 -4.59 -41.93
CA PRO A 68 11.13 -4.50 -41.39
C PRO A 68 11.20 -3.74 -40.06
N SER A 69 10.53 -2.57 -39.97
CA SER A 69 10.52 -1.76 -38.76
C SER A 69 9.83 -2.44 -37.59
N LYS A 70 8.74 -3.21 -37.83
CA LYS A 70 8.10 -4.03 -36.79
C LYS A 70 9.06 -5.07 -36.20
N LYS A 71 9.79 -5.78 -37.06
CA LYS A 71 10.74 -6.82 -36.63
C LYS A 71 11.89 -6.25 -35.79
N GLU A 72 12.42 -5.10 -36.22
CA GLU A 72 13.44 -4.39 -35.45
C GLU A 72 12.88 -3.89 -34.11
N TRP A 73 11.69 -3.29 -34.15
CA TRP A 73 11.02 -2.79 -32.96
C TRP A 73 10.79 -3.90 -31.94
N ASP A 74 10.30 -5.07 -32.37
CA ASP A 74 10.08 -6.24 -31.50
C ASP A 74 11.38 -6.74 -30.88
N THR A 75 12.45 -6.79 -31.68
CA THR A 75 13.78 -7.16 -31.19
C THR A 75 14.29 -6.17 -30.13
N LYS A 76 14.08 -4.87 -30.35
CA LYS A 76 14.48 -3.83 -29.39
C LYS A 76 13.62 -3.87 -28.13
N TRP A 77 12.31 -4.01 -28.27
CA TRP A 77 11.36 -4.19 -27.18
C TRP A 77 11.74 -5.36 -26.30
N ASP A 78 11.98 -6.54 -26.88
CA ASP A 78 12.29 -7.74 -26.10
C ASP A 78 13.61 -7.65 -25.34
N LYS A 79 14.60 -6.95 -25.89
CA LYS A 79 15.87 -6.63 -25.20
C LYS A 79 15.67 -5.66 -24.04
N GLN A 80 14.81 -4.65 -24.20
CA GLN A 80 14.68 -3.55 -23.24
C GLN A 80 13.60 -3.80 -22.17
N ARG A 81 12.55 -4.58 -22.47
CA ARG A 81 11.34 -4.73 -21.63
C ARG A 81 11.68 -5.14 -20.20
N ASN A 82 12.62 -6.05 -19.99
CA ASN A 82 12.99 -6.49 -18.64
C ASN A 82 13.48 -5.31 -17.79
N GLY A 83 14.37 -4.47 -18.32
CA GLY A 83 14.87 -3.28 -17.62
C GLY A 83 13.76 -2.25 -17.34
N ILE A 84 12.91 -2.02 -18.33
CA ILE A 84 11.75 -1.11 -18.22
C ILE A 84 10.82 -1.57 -17.10
N PHE A 85 10.42 -2.84 -17.09
CA PHE A 85 9.52 -3.40 -16.08
C PHE A 85 10.18 -3.50 -14.71
N ASN A 86 11.48 -3.81 -14.62
CA ASN A 86 12.20 -3.78 -13.35
C ASN A 86 12.11 -2.40 -12.70
N LYS A 87 12.37 -1.33 -13.46
CA LYS A 87 12.26 0.04 -12.97
C LYS A 87 10.81 0.37 -12.57
N LEU A 88 9.84 0.08 -13.44
CA LEU A 88 8.43 0.38 -13.19
C LEU A 88 7.91 -0.31 -11.91
N PHE A 89 8.22 -1.59 -11.71
CA PHE A 89 7.82 -2.31 -10.50
C PHE A 89 8.53 -1.76 -9.26
N GLN A 90 9.83 -1.43 -9.36
CA GLN A 90 10.60 -0.88 -8.24
C GLN A 90 10.06 0.46 -7.77
N ASP A 91 9.68 1.33 -8.70
CA ASP A 91 9.04 2.63 -8.45
C ASP A 91 7.70 2.44 -7.71
N GLU A 92 6.94 1.41 -8.07
CA GLU A 92 5.70 1.04 -7.39
C GLU A 92 5.89 0.23 -6.10
N GLY A 93 7.14 -0.06 -5.71
CA GLY A 93 7.46 -0.75 -4.46
C GLY A 93 7.37 -2.28 -4.53
N PHE A 94 7.43 -2.86 -5.72
CA PHE A 94 7.35 -4.31 -5.96
C PHE A 94 8.59 -4.84 -6.68
N VAL A 95 8.79 -6.16 -6.59
CA VAL A 95 9.78 -6.88 -7.40
C VAL A 95 9.10 -7.32 -8.70
N ASN A 96 9.75 -7.10 -9.85
CA ASN A 96 9.24 -7.60 -11.13
C ASN A 96 9.22 -9.14 -11.12
N MET A 97 8.04 -9.70 -11.40
CA MET A 97 7.81 -11.15 -11.54
C MET A 97 7.25 -11.54 -12.92
N CYS A 98 7.04 -10.56 -13.81
CA CYS A 98 6.44 -10.78 -15.13
C CYS A 98 7.44 -10.98 -16.25
N TYR A 99 8.63 -10.38 -16.13
CA TYR A 99 9.67 -10.45 -17.16
C TYR A 99 11.03 -10.76 -16.52
N PRO A 100 11.61 -11.95 -16.75
CA PRO A 100 10.90 -13.15 -17.23
C PRO A 100 9.81 -13.55 -16.22
N PHE A 101 8.75 -14.20 -16.73
CA PHE A 101 7.66 -14.67 -15.87
C PHE A 101 8.20 -15.74 -14.92
N LYS A 102 7.98 -15.54 -13.61
CA LYS A 102 8.33 -16.53 -12.60
C LYS A 102 7.19 -17.53 -12.47
N ASN A 103 7.44 -18.78 -12.86
CA ASN A 103 6.45 -19.84 -12.76
C ASN A 103 6.04 -20.11 -11.31
N ILE A 104 4.76 -20.43 -11.14
CA ILE A 104 4.18 -20.83 -9.85
C ILE A 104 4.32 -22.34 -9.73
N ALA A 105 5.24 -22.78 -8.86
CA ALA A 105 5.48 -24.21 -8.62
C ALA A 105 4.30 -24.88 -7.88
N HIS A 106 3.80 -24.22 -6.83
CA HIS A 106 2.72 -24.70 -5.97
C HIS A 106 1.51 -23.75 -6.08
N GLN A 107 0.39 -24.25 -6.63
CA GLN A 107 -0.82 -23.46 -6.88
C GLN A 107 -1.59 -23.14 -5.60
N ASP A 108 -1.62 -24.04 -4.64
CA ASP A 108 -2.17 -23.86 -3.29
C ASP A 108 -1.45 -22.73 -2.53
N LEU A 109 -0.11 -22.69 -2.55
CA LEU A 109 0.65 -21.58 -1.95
C LEU A 109 0.37 -20.25 -2.65
N TYR A 110 0.13 -20.28 -3.96
CA TYR A 110 -0.28 -19.08 -4.70
C TYR A 110 -1.70 -18.62 -4.34
N GLN A 111 -2.64 -19.56 -4.17
CA GLN A 111 -4.00 -19.26 -3.71
C GLN A 111 -3.97 -18.65 -2.31
N LEU A 112 -3.15 -19.20 -1.41
CA LEU A 112 -2.94 -18.67 -0.07
C LEU A 112 -2.37 -17.25 -0.09
N LEU A 113 -1.38 -16.98 -0.94
CA LEU A 113 -0.87 -15.61 -1.19
C LEU A 113 -1.98 -14.69 -1.70
N SER A 114 -2.76 -15.14 -2.69
CA SER A 114 -3.85 -14.35 -3.28
C SER A 114 -4.89 -13.97 -2.24
N ARG A 115 -5.26 -14.92 -1.38
CA ARG A 115 -6.14 -14.71 -0.24
C ARG A 115 -5.56 -13.70 0.75
N HIS A 116 -4.27 -13.81 1.08
CA HIS A 116 -3.60 -12.87 1.98
C HIS A 116 -3.59 -11.43 1.42
N VAL A 117 -3.25 -11.26 0.15
CA VAL A 117 -3.27 -9.94 -0.51
C VAL A 117 -4.68 -9.34 -0.51
N ASN A 118 -5.71 -10.15 -0.82
CA ASN A 118 -7.11 -9.72 -0.75
C ASN A 118 -7.50 -9.27 0.66
N PHE A 119 -7.15 -10.06 1.68
CA PHE A 119 -7.39 -9.70 3.06
C PHE A 119 -6.77 -8.34 3.40
N CYS A 120 -5.51 -8.10 3.04
CA CYS A 120 -4.86 -6.81 3.35
C CYS A 120 -5.56 -5.63 2.68
N LYS A 121 -5.97 -5.78 1.43
CA LYS A 121 -6.71 -4.73 0.71
C LYS A 121 -8.09 -4.46 1.33
N GLU A 122 -8.83 -5.51 1.67
CA GLU A 122 -10.13 -5.38 2.31
C GLU A 122 -10.00 -4.82 3.74
N LYS A 123 -8.96 -5.21 4.47
CA LYS A 123 -8.62 -4.67 5.78
C LYS A 123 -8.41 -3.16 5.69
N ASP A 124 -7.61 -2.69 4.75
CA ASP A 124 -7.34 -1.26 4.57
C ASP A 124 -8.61 -0.50 4.17
N LYS A 125 -9.41 -1.06 3.26
CA LYS A 125 -10.70 -0.49 2.88
C LYS A 125 -11.65 -0.34 4.09
N ARG A 126 -11.80 -1.40 4.88
CA ARG A 126 -12.65 -1.39 6.09
C ARG A 126 -12.12 -0.43 7.14
N ARG A 127 -10.80 -0.39 7.33
CA ARG A 127 -10.12 0.56 8.21
C ARG A 127 -10.41 2.01 7.81
N SER A 128 -10.29 2.33 6.53
CA SER A 128 -10.59 3.67 6.02
C SER A 128 -12.07 4.01 6.17
N ALA A 129 -12.98 3.05 5.93
CA ALA A 129 -14.42 3.26 6.08
C ALA A 129 -14.87 3.51 7.53
N LEU A 130 -14.19 2.90 8.51
CA LEU A 130 -14.46 3.14 9.94
C LEU A 130 -14.10 4.56 10.40
N GLY A 131 -13.15 5.22 9.75
CA GLY A 131 -12.63 6.52 10.18
C GLY A 131 -11.85 6.47 11.51
N GLU A 132 -11.61 7.64 12.10
CA GLU A 132 -10.78 7.78 13.31
C GLU A 132 -11.53 7.43 14.60
N ASN A 133 -12.84 7.72 14.64
CA ASN A 133 -13.70 7.55 15.81
C ASN A 133 -14.93 6.70 15.49
N PRO A 134 -14.75 5.40 15.16
CA PRO A 134 -15.88 4.51 14.93
C PRO A 134 -16.71 4.35 16.20
N SER A 135 -17.99 4.02 16.04
CA SER A 135 -18.80 3.58 17.18
C SER A 135 -18.25 2.27 17.76
N TYR A 136 -18.58 1.99 19.02
CA TYR A 136 -18.19 0.74 19.67
C TYR A 136 -18.67 -0.50 18.89
N SER A 137 -19.91 -0.47 18.39
CA SER A 137 -20.49 -1.57 17.60
C SER A 137 -19.73 -1.81 16.30
N GLU A 138 -19.42 -0.77 15.53
CA GLU A 138 -18.66 -0.89 14.28
C GLU A 138 -17.24 -1.43 14.53
N CYS A 139 -16.60 -1.00 15.62
CA CYS A 139 -15.30 -1.55 16.04
C CYS A 139 -15.38 -3.05 16.36
N VAL A 140 -16.42 -3.47 17.09
CA VAL A 140 -16.65 -4.89 17.46
C VAL A 140 -16.92 -5.73 16.21
N GLU A 141 -17.75 -5.25 15.29
CA GLU A 141 -18.03 -5.93 14.02
C GLU A 141 -16.76 -6.12 13.18
N TYR A 142 -15.95 -5.06 13.07
CA TYR A 142 -14.66 -5.14 12.41
C TYR A 142 -13.74 -6.18 13.07
N ASN A 143 -13.63 -6.19 14.39
CA ASN A 143 -12.80 -7.15 15.13
C ASN A 143 -13.31 -8.59 14.97
N SER A 144 -14.63 -8.79 14.89
CA SER A 144 -15.25 -10.09 14.61
C SER A 144 -14.86 -10.61 13.23
N TRP A 145 -14.88 -9.73 12.22
CA TRP A 145 -14.39 -10.06 10.88
C TRP A 145 -12.90 -10.43 10.89
N ILE A 146 -12.06 -9.68 11.61
CA ILE A 146 -10.62 -9.99 11.73
C ILE A 146 -10.38 -11.38 12.34
N GLU A 147 -11.09 -11.74 13.42
CA GLU A 147 -10.93 -13.07 14.04
C GLU A 147 -11.38 -14.20 13.11
N THR A 148 -12.45 -13.97 12.33
CA THR A 148 -12.93 -14.94 11.33
C THR A 148 -11.88 -15.17 10.24
N GLU A 149 -11.34 -14.10 9.66
CA GLU A 149 -10.29 -14.18 8.65
C GLU A 149 -9.00 -14.81 9.20
N LYS A 150 -8.59 -14.42 10.42
CA LYS A 150 -7.42 -14.97 11.10
C LYS A 150 -7.55 -16.47 11.33
N ALA A 151 -8.68 -16.93 11.87
CA ALA A 151 -8.88 -18.34 12.15
C ALA A 151 -8.83 -19.17 10.86
N SER A 152 -9.54 -18.70 9.83
CA SER A 152 -9.61 -19.40 8.55
C SER A 152 -8.27 -19.39 7.80
N PHE A 153 -7.53 -18.28 7.79
CA PHE A 153 -6.20 -18.21 7.17
C PHE A 153 -5.17 -19.03 7.94
N THR A 154 -5.17 -18.98 9.28
CA THR A 154 -4.17 -19.68 10.11
C THR A 154 -4.26 -21.19 9.92
N SER A 155 -5.47 -21.75 9.90
CA SER A 155 -5.67 -23.19 9.68
C SER A 155 -5.08 -23.63 8.34
N GLU A 156 -5.38 -22.90 7.26
CA GLU A 156 -4.87 -23.19 5.93
C GLU A 156 -3.35 -23.00 5.82
N TYR A 157 -2.81 -21.94 6.42
CA TYR A 157 -1.37 -21.69 6.48
C TYR A 157 -0.62 -22.81 7.20
N LEU A 158 -1.10 -23.24 8.37
CA LEU A 158 -0.46 -24.31 9.13
C LEU A 158 -0.49 -25.64 8.39
N ARG A 159 -1.59 -25.94 7.69
CA ARG A 159 -1.66 -27.11 6.80
C ARG A 159 -0.63 -27.05 5.68
N ASN A 160 -0.50 -25.91 5.00
CA ASN A 160 0.55 -25.72 3.98
C ASN A 160 1.97 -25.79 4.56
N VAL A 161 2.21 -25.30 5.78
CA VAL A 161 3.50 -25.43 6.48
C VAL A 161 3.79 -26.85 6.95
N HIS A 162 2.77 -27.68 7.12
CA HIS A 162 2.93 -29.10 7.35
C HIS A 162 3.27 -29.82 6.03
N ASP A 163 2.52 -29.55 4.96
CA ASP A 163 2.66 -30.20 3.66
C ASP A 163 3.96 -29.77 2.93
N TYR A 164 4.46 -28.57 3.22
CA TYR A 164 5.68 -28.00 2.68
C TYR A 164 6.61 -27.46 3.76
N LYS A 165 7.91 -27.36 3.49
CA LYS A 165 8.83 -26.69 4.41
C LYS A 165 8.41 -25.22 4.63
N ILE A 166 8.41 -24.76 5.88
CA ILE A 166 8.04 -23.37 6.25
C ILE A 166 8.78 -22.31 5.42
N GLN A 167 10.04 -22.54 5.04
CA GLN A 167 10.82 -21.62 4.22
C GLN A 167 10.28 -21.50 2.79
N THR A 168 9.79 -22.61 2.23
CA THR A 168 9.10 -22.62 0.93
C THR A 168 7.84 -21.77 1.00
N VAL A 169 7.03 -21.97 2.04
CA VAL A 169 5.78 -21.21 2.24
C VAL A 169 6.08 -19.71 2.41
N LYS A 170 7.01 -19.33 3.29
CA LYS A 170 7.39 -17.93 3.53
C LYS A 170 7.80 -17.21 2.25
N LYS A 171 8.52 -17.88 1.35
CA LYS A 171 9.00 -17.29 0.09
C LYS A 171 7.86 -16.79 -0.81
N TYR A 172 6.67 -17.39 -0.74
CA TYR A 172 5.51 -16.90 -1.49
C TYR A 172 5.06 -15.51 -1.02
N PHE A 173 5.25 -15.22 0.27
CA PHE A 173 4.94 -13.92 0.86
C PHE A 173 6.13 -12.97 0.74
N SER A 174 6.82 -12.94 -0.40
CA SER A 174 7.92 -11.99 -0.59
C SER A 174 7.41 -10.58 -0.86
N THR A 175 8.04 -9.59 -0.25
CA THR A 175 7.77 -8.17 -0.47
C THR A 175 9.10 -7.44 -0.70
N LYS A 176 9.04 -6.15 -1.06
CA LYS A 176 10.27 -5.34 -1.16
C LYS A 176 11.02 -5.27 0.18
N LYS A 177 10.30 -5.18 1.29
CA LYS A 177 10.87 -5.17 2.65
C LYS A 177 11.40 -6.55 3.07
N HIS A 178 10.76 -7.61 2.61
CA HIS A 178 11.11 -8.99 2.92
C HIS A 178 11.33 -9.81 1.64
N PRO A 179 12.45 -9.61 0.93
CA PRO A 179 12.70 -10.25 -0.37
C PRO A 179 12.89 -11.77 -0.27
N GLY A 180 13.28 -12.28 0.90
CA GLY A 180 13.36 -13.71 1.20
C GLY A 180 12.03 -14.35 1.61
N GLY A 181 10.95 -13.56 1.66
CA GLY A 181 9.68 -13.98 2.24
C GLY A 181 9.55 -13.65 3.73
N HIS A 182 8.32 -13.67 4.23
CA HIS A 182 8.03 -13.45 5.64
C HIS A 182 6.89 -14.35 6.11
N ASN A 183 6.68 -14.41 7.44
CA ASN A 183 5.49 -15.04 8.00
C ASN A 183 4.33 -14.05 7.91
N PRO A 184 3.19 -14.37 7.23
CA PRO A 184 2.04 -13.48 7.12
C PRO A 184 1.15 -13.45 8.38
N LEU A 185 1.29 -14.41 9.31
CA LEU A 185 0.43 -14.50 10.51
C LEU A 185 0.44 -13.24 11.41
N PRO A 186 1.58 -12.56 11.65
CA PRO A 186 1.61 -11.31 12.43
C PRO A 186 0.69 -10.22 11.88
N THR A 187 0.48 -10.16 10.56
CA THR A 187 -0.44 -9.19 9.94
C THR A 187 -1.85 -9.36 10.50
N TYR A 188 -2.33 -10.59 10.66
CA TYR A 188 -3.66 -10.86 11.23
C TYR A 188 -3.71 -10.58 12.73
N LEU A 189 -2.65 -10.93 13.47
CA LEU A 189 -2.57 -10.71 14.91
C LEU A 189 -2.66 -9.22 15.27
N HIS A 190 -1.99 -8.37 14.49
CA HIS A 190 -1.94 -6.93 14.72
C HIS A 190 -3.06 -6.15 14.02
N SER A 191 -4.02 -6.85 13.40
CA SER A 191 -5.09 -6.19 12.67
C SER A 191 -6.25 -5.74 13.55
N LYS A 192 -6.40 -6.19 14.80
CA LYS A 192 -7.53 -5.79 15.67
C LYS A 192 -7.39 -4.37 16.22
N LEU A 193 -8.52 -3.70 16.42
CA LEU A 193 -8.60 -2.50 17.24
C LEU A 193 -8.74 -2.82 18.70
N ASP A 194 -8.28 -1.90 19.53
CA ASP A 194 -8.72 -1.80 20.91
C ASP A 194 -10.07 -1.06 20.98
N CYS A 195 -11.18 -1.83 20.98
CA CYS A 195 -12.51 -1.25 21.02
C CYS A 195 -12.89 -0.63 22.37
N ASN A 196 -12.13 -0.88 23.44
CA ASN A 196 -12.41 -0.31 24.76
C ASN A 196 -12.34 1.22 24.75
N LYS A 197 -11.53 1.79 23.84
CA LYS A 197 -11.44 3.24 23.60
C LYS A 197 -12.75 3.86 23.15
N TYR A 198 -13.61 3.09 22.50
CA TYR A 198 -14.91 3.55 21.99
C TYR A 198 -16.08 3.08 22.85
N ASN A 199 -15.82 2.26 23.87
CA ASN A 199 -16.86 1.73 24.75
C ASN A 199 -17.34 2.84 25.71
N PRO A 200 -18.62 3.25 25.66
CA PRO A 200 -19.17 4.28 26.56
C PRO A 200 -19.04 3.91 28.05
N SER A 201 -18.97 2.61 28.36
CA SER A 201 -18.83 2.10 29.72
C SER A 201 -17.38 2.01 30.19
N SER A 202 -16.39 2.29 29.33
CA SER A 202 -14.98 2.26 29.67
C SER A 202 -14.63 3.28 30.75
N LYS A 203 -13.71 2.91 31.65
CA LYS A 203 -13.23 3.80 32.73
C LYS A 203 -12.60 5.09 32.19
N GLU A 204 -12.03 5.06 30.98
CA GLU A 204 -11.45 6.23 30.31
C GLU A 204 -12.49 7.30 29.98
N HIS A 205 -13.73 6.91 29.63
CA HIS A 205 -14.84 7.86 29.41
C HIS A 205 -15.49 8.33 30.71
N LYS A 206 -15.34 7.58 31.80
CA LYS A 206 -15.88 7.94 33.12
C LYS A 206 -15.08 9.03 33.84
N GLN A 207 -13.92 9.43 33.32
CA GLN A 207 -13.02 10.40 33.96
C GLN A 207 -13.10 11.84 33.41
N LYS A 208 -14.01 12.18 32.50
CA LYS A 208 -14.32 13.60 32.23
C LYS A 208 -15.20 14.16 33.37
N PRO A 209 -14.72 15.08 34.22
CA PRO A 209 -15.59 15.77 35.16
C PRO A 209 -16.48 16.71 34.35
N VAL A 210 -17.79 16.58 34.53
CA VAL A 210 -18.75 17.62 34.15
C VAL A 210 -18.70 18.65 35.28
N ASP A 211 -17.84 19.64 35.16
CA ASP A 211 -17.91 20.83 36.01
C ASP A 211 -19.04 21.72 35.48
N ASN A 212 -20.23 21.54 36.04
CA ASN A 212 -21.28 22.57 36.11
C ASN A 212 -22.23 22.22 37.25
N ALA A 213 -21.74 22.32 38.50
CA ALA A 213 -22.59 22.48 39.67
C ALA A 213 -22.52 23.94 40.10
N PRO A 214 -23.66 24.65 40.29
CA PRO A 214 -23.64 26.06 40.65
C PRO A 214 -23.09 26.22 42.06
N THR A 215 -21.99 26.97 42.20
CA THR A 215 -21.35 27.27 43.48
C THR A 215 -22.33 28.00 44.39
N LYS A 216 -22.85 27.27 45.39
CA LYS A 216 -23.63 27.81 46.50
C LYS A 216 -22.71 28.72 47.30
N ILE A 217 -22.85 30.03 47.11
CA ILE A 217 -22.08 31.04 47.85
C ILE A 217 -22.45 30.91 49.34
N LEU A 218 -21.49 30.46 50.15
CA LEU A 218 -21.58 30.54 51.60
C LEU A 218 -21.42 32.00 52.03
N HIS A 219 -22.34 32.45 52.87
CA HIS A 219 -22.38 33.75 53.52
C HIS A 219 -21.06 34.08 54.25
N LEU A 220 -20.54 35.30 54.03
CA LEU A 220 -19.62 35.96 54.96
C LEU A 220 -20.41 36.86 55.92
N PRO A 221 -19.97 37.00 57.20
CA PRO A 221 -20.74 37.65 58.25
C PRO A 221 -20.64 39.19 58.21
N THR A 222 -21.71 39.79 58.74
CA THR A 222 -22.08 41.21 58.83
C THR A 222 -21.15 42.07 59.68
N GLU A 223 -21.01 43.35 59.30
CA GLU A 223 -20.74 44.47 60.24
C GLU A 223 -21.77 45.61 60.05
N PRO A 224 -21.99 46.47 61.09
CA PRO A 224 -23.30 47.03 61.38
C PRO A 224 -23.45 48.54 61.14
N GLY A 225 -24.68 48.92 60.76
CA GLY A 225 -25.29 50.20 61.13
C GLY A 225 -25.19 51.36 60.13
N VAL A 226 -26.36 51.84 59.69
CA VAL A 226 -26.90 53.19 59.99
C VAL A 226 -28.04 53.54 59.00
N ARG A 227 -29.27 53.39 59.51
CA ARG A 227 -30.52 54.18 59.37
C ARG A 227 -30.70 55.20 58.21
N LYS A 228 -31.85 55.07 57.53
CA LYS A 228 -32.85 56.06 57.00
C LYS A 228 -33.26 55.71 55.55
N GLU A 229 -34.45 55.17 55.28
CA GLU A 229 -35.77 55.83 55.20
C GLU A 229 -35.83 56.94 54.14
N SER A 230 -36.52 56.69 53.00
CA SER A 230 -37.67 57.48 52.53
C SER A 230 -38.05 57.19 51.06
N GLN A 231 -39.36 57.11 50.83
CA GLN A 231 -40.07 57.05 49.56
C GLN A 231 -39.97 58.35 48.72
N GLY A 232 -40.36 58.26 47.44
CA GLY A 232 -40.86 59.36 46.60
C GLY A 232 -40.57 59.14 45.12
N LYS A 233 -41.48 58.59 44.30
CA LYS A 233 -42.59 59.21 43.56
C LYS A 233 -42.22 60.23 42.46
N ASP A 234 -42.70 59.89 41.26
CA ASP A 234 -43.30 60.70 40.19
C ASP A 234 -42.44 61.72 39.39
N GLY A 235 -42.65 61.70 38.07
CA GLY A 235 -42.41 62.85 37.19
C GLY A 235 -41.95 62.50 35.79
N GLY A 236 -42.89 62.33 34.85
CA GLY A 236 -42.58 62.24 33.42
C GLY A 236 -42.30 63.60 32.77
N SER A 237 -41.76 63.58 31.54
CA SER A 237 -42.07 64.50 30.42
C SER A 237 -41.26 64.14 29.19
N VAL A 238 -41.96 64.09 28.05
CA VAL A 238 -41.46 63.92 26.69
C VAL A 238 -40.82 65.22 26.19
N SER A 239 -39.80 65.12 25.33
CA SER A 239 -39.51 66.11 24.29
C SER A 239 -38.80 65.45 23.13
N ASP A 240 -39.40 65.59 21.94
CA ASP A 240 -38.94 65.12 20.64
C ASP A 240 -37.62 65.77 20.22
N GLY A 241 -36.81 65.00 19.49
CA GLY A 241 -35.55 65.48 18.91
C GLY A 241 -35.03 64.48 17.88
N ASP A 242 -35.48 64.67 16.64
CA ASP A 242 -35.07 63.97 15.43
C ASP A 242 -33.54 64.03 15.22
N GLY A 243 -32.93 62.92 14.82
CA GLY A 243 -31.46 62.79 14.79
C GLY A 243 -30.98 61.45 14.23
N GLU A 244 -31.19 61.25 12.94
CA GLU A 244 -30.61 60.19 12.11
C GLU A 244 -29.07 60.10 12.27
N ILE A 245 -28.53 58.97 12.78
CA ILE A 245 -27.10 58.66 12.66
C ILE A 245 -26.89 57.20 12.22
N LYS A 246 -26.30 57.10 11.03
CA LYS A 246 -25.91 55.91 10.27
C LYS A 246 -24.90 55.04 11.01
N LYS A 247 -25.12 53.71 10.98
CA LYS A 247 -24.10 52.69 11.28
C LYS A 247 -23.05 52.66 10.17
N ASN A 248 -21.81 53.00 10.51
CA ASN A 248 -20.63 52.63 9.72
C ASN A 248 -19.64 51.89 10.64
N LYS A 249 -19.24 50.68 10.24
CA LYS A 249 -18.07 49.97 10.76
C LYS A 249 -17.25 49.49 9.54
N PRO A 250 -15.93 49.72 9.50
CA PRO A 250 -15.13 49.54 8.29
C PRO A 250 -14.47 48.14 8.20
N ASP A 251 -13.87 47.96 7.03
CA ASP A 251 -13.36 46.77 6.35
C ASP A 251 -11.98 46.26 6.83
N VAL A 252 -11.82 44.92 6.79
CA VAL A 252 -10.71 44.08 6.26
C VAL A 252 -9.27 44.21 6.82
N GLN A 253 -8.67 43.09 7.28
CA GLN A 253 -7.55 42.40 6.59
C GLN A 253 -7.17 41.02 7.18
N ILE A 254 -6.77 40.17 6.25
CA ILE A 254 -6.40 38.74 6.32
C ILE A 254 -5.05 38.56 7.01
N LEU A 255 -4.90 37.51 7.84
CA LEU A 255 -3.60 36.99 8.25
C LEU A 255 -3.55 35.47 8.08
N GLN A 256 -2.81 35.06 7.04
CA GLN A 256 -2.33 33.71 6.82
C GLN A 256 -1.50 33.24 8.03
N THR A 257 -1.84 32.08 8.59
CA THR A 257 -0.92 31.37 9.49
C THR A 257 -0.32 30.19 8.75
N LYS A 258 0.99 30.29 8.55
CA LYS A 258 1.91 29.29 8.01
C LYS A 258 1.91 28.05 8.91
N ALA A 259 1.52 26.90 8.38
CA ALA A 259 1.71 25.62 9.08
C ALA A 259 3.21 25.30 9.09
N SER A 260 3.83 25.43 10.27
CA SER A 260 5.17 24.92 10.52
C SER A 260 5.08 23.46 10.93
N SER A 261 5.91 22.66 10.25
CA SER A 261 6.34 21.32 10.61
C SER A 261 6.51 21.13 12.12
N SER A 262 5.96 20.03 12.66
CA SER A 262 6.40 19.46 13.92
C SER A 262 6.67 17.97 13.73
N ASP A 263 7.88 17.62 14.12
CA ASP A 263 8.60 16.40 13.84
C ASP A 263 8.02 15.11 14.44
N SER A 264 8.43 14.03 13.78
CA SER A 264 8.20 12.64 14.07
C SER A 264 8.63 12.27 15.50
N LEU A 265 7.73 11.65 16.28
CA LEU A 265 8.09 11.00 17.53
C LEU A 265 8.61 9.59 17.25
N ALA A 266 9.87 9.41 17.60
CA ALA A 266 10.69 8.22 17.44
C ALA A 266 10.09 6.97 18.11
N SER A 267 10.27 5.82 17.46
CA SER A 267 10.05 4.50 18.05
C SER A 267 11.08 4.21 19.16
N PRO A 268 10.74 3.52 20.26
CA PRO A 268 11.73 3.14 21.25
C PRO A 268 12.61 2.01 20.72
N ILE A 269 13.92 2.26 20.67
CA ILE A 269 14.98 1.28 20.46
C ILE A 269 15.04 0.36 21.68
N SER A 270 14.76 -0.93 21.51
CA SER A 270 15.08 -1.95 22.50
C SER A 270 16.54 -2.38 22.34
N ASN A 271 17.41 -1.84 23.19
CA ASN A 271 18.77 -2.32 23.36
C ASN A 271 18.72 -3.72 24.00
N THR A 272 18.94 -4.76 23.19
CA THR A 272 19.38 -6.06 23.72
C THR A 272 20.82 -6.27 23.27
N LYS A 273 21.70 -6.40 24.26
CA LYS A 273 23.13 -6.66 24.11
C LYS A 273 23.37 -7.80 23.11
N VAL A 274 24.13 -7.48 22.08
CA VAL A 274 24.85 -8.46 21.25
C VAL A 274 26.12 -8.82 22.01
N ASP A 275 26.24 -10.08 22.40
CA ASP A 275 27.52 -10.66 22.76
C ASP A 275 28.13 -11.22 21.48
N SER A 276 29.19 -10.58 21.02
CA SER A 276 29.89 -10.91 19.79
C SER A 276 30.81 -12.09 20.05
N THR A 277 30.56 -13.23 19.41
CA THR A 277 31.63 -14.17 19.09
C THR A 277 31.85 -14.15 17.59
N ASP A 278 33.01 -13.61 17.25
CA ASP A 278 33.64 -13.58 15.95
C ASP A 278 33.99 -15.00 15.48
N ASN A 279 33.74 -15.28 14.21
CA ASN A 279 34.56 -16.18 13.41
C ASN A 279 34.19 -15.98 11.94
N GLY A 280 34.85 -15.01 11.31
CA GLY A 280 35.06 -15.03 9.88
C GLY A 280 36.08 -16.10 9.51
N GLN A 281 35.76 -16.95 8.54
CA GLN A 281 36.76 -17.50 7.63
C GLN A 281 36.19 -17.56 6.20
N ASN A 282 36.76 -16.72 5.35
CA ASN A 282 36.81 -16.90 3.92
C ASN A 282 37.60 -18.16 3.59
N SER A 283 37.11 -18.95 2.64
CA SER A 283 37.97 -19.78 1.79
C SER A 283 37.29 -20.01 0.44
N ASP A 284 37.66 -19.18 -0.53
CA ASP A 284 37.77 -19.60 -1.92
C ASP A 284 38.77 -20.78 -2.00
N LEU A 285 38.48 -21.78 -2.84
CA LEU A 285 39.38 -22.32 -3.88
C LEU A 285 38.88 -23.66 -4.47
N LYS A 286 38.66 -23.60 -5.80
CA LYS A 286 39.10 -24.55 -6.86
C LYS A 286 38.45 -25.93 -7.03
N ALA A 287 37.66 -26.00 -8.11
CA ALA A 287 37.59 -26.98 -9.21
C ALA A 287 38.11 -28.43 -9.03
N LYS A 288 37.27 -29.37 -9.47
CA LYS A 288 37.70 -30.57 -10.21
C LYS A 288 36.63 -31.00 -11.23
N ASP A 289 37.03 -30.96 -12.51
CA ASP A 289 36.41 -31.67 -13.62
C ASP A 289 36.26 -33.17 -13.32
N THR A 290 35.20 -33.80 -13.84
CA THR A 290 35.30 -35.10 -14.55
C THR A 290 34.07 -35.32 -15.44
N HIS A 291 34.26 -35.04 -16.73
CA HIS A 291 33.93 -35.82 -17.93
C HIS A 291 32.70 -36.76 -17.98
N PHE A 292 31.93 -36.58 -19.07
CA PHE A 292 30.88 -37.44 -19.64
C PHE A 292 31.31 -38.90 -19.89
N PRO A 293 30.32 -39.77 -20.14
CA PRO A 293 30.33 -40.45 -21.44
C PRO A 293 29.03 -40.28 -22.23
N SER A 294 29.23 -39.99 -23.52
CA SER A 294 28.29 -40.19 -24.62
C SER A 294 28.20 -41.69 -24.96
N LYS A 295 27.02 -42.15 -25.39
CA LYS A 295 26.91 -43.24 -26.38
C LYS A 295 25.61 -43.14 -27.16
N ASP A 296 25.79 -43.08 -28.47
CA ASP A 296 24.80 -43.16 -29.53
C ASP A 296 23.93 -44.42 -29.46
N GLN A 297 22.68 -44.32 -29.91
CA GLN A 297 22.23 -45.19 -31.00
C GLN A 297 21.04 -44.61 -31.78
N VAL A 298 21.30 -44.46 -33.06
CA VAL A 298 20.41 -44.25 -34.19
C VAL A 298 19.42 -45.41 -34.32
N SER A 299 18.16 -45.13 -34.67
CA SER A 299 17.45 -45.95 -35.66
C SER A 299 16.45 -45.12 -36.45
N THR A 300 16.83 -44.85 -37.68
CA THR A 300 15.97 -44.54 -38.82
C THR A 300 15.08 -45.75 -39.13
N GLY A 301 13.83 -45.52 -39.55
CA GLY A 301 12.93 -46.59 -39.99
C GLY A 301 11.69 -46.01 -40.67
N GLN A 302 11.78 -45.82 -41.98
CA GLN A 302 10.70 -45.47 -42.90
C GLN A 302 10.39 -46.71 -43.75
N ALA A 303 9.10 -47.06 -43.90
CA ALA A 303 8.49 -47.91 -44.94
C ALA A 303 6.94 -47.84 -44.76
N THR A 304 6.20 -47.09 -45.58
CA THR A 304 5.46 -47.46 -46.82
C THR A 304 4.11 -48.17 -46.62
N GLU A 305 3.07 -47.57 -47.24
CA GLU A 305 1.82 -48.10 -47.89
C GLU A 305 1.15 -49.35 -47.29
N THR A 306 -0.16 -49.47 -47.09
CA THR A 306 -1.33 -49.42 -48.00
C THR A 306 -2.53 -49.72 -47.06
N THR A 307 -3.72 -49.13 -47.12
CA THR A 307 -4.83 -49.22 -48.10
C THR A 307 -5.90 -48.22 -47.66
#